data_AF-A0A5D2MIQ4-F1
#
_entry.id   AF-A0A5D2MIQ4-F1
#
_cell.length_a   1.000
_cell.length_b   1.000
_cell.length_c   1.000
_cell.angle_alpha   90.00
_cell.angle_beta   90.00
_cell.angle_gamma   90.00
#
_symmetry.space_group_name_H-M   'P 1'
#
loop_
_entity.id
_entity.type
_entity.pdbx_description
1 polymer ?
#
loop_
_entity_poly.entity_id
_entity_poly.type
_entity_poly.pdbx_seq_one_letter_code
_entity_poly.pdbx_strand_id
1 'polypeptide(L)' 'MLERLHIWMTPLKTIEFNAVFESPQRIRRKDLWVGLNHITESIQSPWLIAGDFNVMLNADEKKGGQVGTLKVPFVQSVCQ' A
#
# COMPACT_ATOMS: atom_id res chain seq x y z
N MET A 1 -3.94 -5.89 19.68
CA MET A 1 -3.54 -7.15 19.02
C MET A 1 -2.29 -6.82 18.21
N LEU A 2 -1.11 -7.05 18.75
CA LEU A 2 0.16 -6.84 18.06
C LEU A 2 0.59 -8.20 17.55
N GLU A 3 0.36 -8.45 16.27
CA GLU A 3 0.85 -9.65 15.61
C GLU A 3 2.34 -9.45 15.30
N ARG A 4 3.16 -10.40 15.74
CA ARG A 4 4.61 -10.33 15.66
C ARG A 4 5.06 -10.70 14.24
N LEU A 5 5.62 -9.76 13.50
CA LEU A 5 6.26 -10.02 12.22
C LEU A 5 7.67 -10.60 12.46
N HIS A 6 7.90 -11.87 12.15
CA HIS A 6 9.24 -12.45 12.15
C HIS A 6 9.89 -12.24 10.78
N ILE A 7 10.92 -11.40 10.73
CA ILE A 7 11.77 -11.21 9.55
C ILE A 7 13.11 -11.88 9.82
N TRP A 8 13.46 -12.90 9.04
CA TRP A 8 14.77 -13.56 9.13
C TRP A 8 15.76 -12.82 8.21
N MET A 9 16.84 -12.31 8.78
CA MET A 9 17.89 -11.57 8.06
C MET A 9 19.23 -12.28 8.23
N THR A 10 19.98 -12.43 7.14
CA THR A 10 21.36 -12.92 7.19
C THR A 10 22.29 -11.82 7.72
N PRO A 11 23.29 -12.12 8.56
CA PRO A 11 24.12 -11.13 9.27
C PRO A 11 24.95 -10.19 8.39
N LEU A 12 25.02 -10.42 7.07
CA LEU A 12 25.80 -9.62 6.13
C LEU A 12 24.95 -8.82 5.13
N LYS A 13 23.62 -8.82 5.27
CA LYS A 13 22.73 -8.18 4.30
C LYS A 13 22.02 -6.97 4.91
N THR A 14 22.41 -5.79 4.46
CA THR A 14 21.74 -4.52 4.80
C THR A 14 20.36 -4.48 4.16
N ILE A 15 19.37 -3.97 4.89
CA ILE A 15 18.03 -3.70 4.38
C ILE A 15 17.82 -2.19 4.37
N GLU A 16 17.28 -1.70 3.26
CA GLU A 16 16.79 -0.34 3.18
C GLU A 16 15.39 -0.29 3.79
N PHE A 17 15.14 0.69 4.66
CA PHE A 17 13.84 0.86 5.31
C PHE A 17 13.24 2.23 5.02
N ASN A 18 12.00 2.25 4.53
CA ASN A 18 11.24 3.47 4.31
C ASN A 18 9.93 3.43 5.11
N ALA A 19 9.73 4.43 5.97
CA ALA A 19 8.45 4.65 6.63
C ALA A 19 7.50 5.44 5.72
N VAL A 20 6.23 5.05 5.65
CA VAL A 20 5.19 5.75 4.88
C VAL A 20 4.11 6.31 5.80
N PHE A 21 3.77 7.58 5.61
CA PHE A 21 2.63 8.23 6.25
C PHE A 21 1.91 9.07 5.20
N GLU A 22 0.86 8.52 4.58
CA GLU A 22 0.12 9.23 3.53
C GLU A 22 -1.18 9.88 4.03
N SER A 23 -1.65 10.87 3.28
CA SER A 23 -2.94 11.53 3.39
C SER A 23 -4.11 10.55 3.24
N PRO A 24 -5.19 10.72 4.02
CA PRO A 24 -6.44 9.97 3.85
C PRO A 24 -7.20 10.36 2.57
N GLN A 25 -6.79 11.45 1.89
CA GLN A 25 -7.47 11.94 0.69
C GLN A 25 -7.09 11.11 -0.54
N ARG A 26 -8.06 10.35 -1.09
CA ARG A 26 -7.83 9.43 -2.21
C ARG A 26 -7.09 10.04 -3.41
N ILE A 27 -7.37 11.30 -3.72
CA ILE A 27 -6.81 12.01 -4.88
C ILE A 27 -5.28 12.20 -4.75
N ARG A 28 -4.79 12.40 -3.52
CA ARG A 28 -3.38 12.69 -3.22
C ARG A 28 -2.50 11.43 -3.18
N ARG A 29 -3.13 10.26 -3.01
CA ARG A 29 -2.42 8.96 -2.93
C ARG A 29 -1.84 8.46 -4.25
N LYS A 30 -2.22 9.04 -5.40
CA LYS A 30 -1.61 8.67 -6.69
C LYS A 30 -0.11 9.01 -6.69
N ASP A 31 0.24 10.13 -6.08
CA ASP A 31 1.61 10.63 -6.02
C ASP A 31 2.50 9.72 -5.17
N LEU A 32 1.93 9.10 -4.12
CA LEU A 32 2.63 8.08 -3.32
C LEU A 32 3.11 6.93 -4.19
N TRP A 33 2.22 6.33 -4.98
CA TRP A 33 2.56 5.15 -5.79
C TRP A 33 3.57 5.49 -6.89
N VAL A 34 3.45 6.67 -7.50
CA VAL A 34 4.44 7.17 -8.47
C VAL A 34 5.81 7.34 -7.80
N GLY A 35 5.85 7.95 -6.60
CA GLY A 35 7.08 8.13 -5.83
C GLY A 35 7.72 6.79 -5.42
N LEU A 36 6.93 5.84 -4.92
CA LEU A 36 7.41 4.50 -4.58
C LEU A 36 7.97 3.78 -5.80
N ASN A 37 7.31 3.89 -6.96
CA ASN A 37 7.80 3.30 -8.20
C ASN A 37 9.17 3.87 -8.60
N HIS A 38 9.36 5.19 -8.54
CA HIS A 38 10.68 5.79 -8.81
C HIS A 38 11.75 5.33 -7.81
N ILE A 39 11.41 5.17 -6.54
CA ILE A 39 12.37 4.67 -5.53
C ILE A 39 12.84 3.25 -5.88
N THR A 40 11.96 2.39 -6.41
CA THR A 40 12.32 1.02 -6.82
C THR A 40 13.43 0.97 -7.85
N GLU A 41 13.55 2.01 -8.69
CA GLU A 41 14.60 2.09 -9.72
C GLU A 41 15.99 2.34 -9.12
N SER A 42 16.05 2.85 -7.89
CA SER A 42 17.29 3.22 -7.19
C SER A 42 17.73 2.22 -6.12
N ILE A 43 16.84 1.33 -5.67
CA ILE A 43 17.14 0.41 -4.57
C ILE A 43 17.72 -0.91 -5.10
N GLN A 44 18.91 -1.27 -4.60
CA GLN A 44 19.66 -2.47 -5.01
C GLN A 44 19.72 -3.55 -3.91
N SER A 45 19.32 -3.19 -2.69
CA SER A 45 19.29 -4.05 -1.51
C SER A 45 17.86 -4.53 -1.23
N PRO A 46 17.65 -5.57 -0.39
CA PRO A 46 16.31 -5.89 0.06
C PRO A 46 15.67 -4.66 0.72
N TRP A 47 14.40 -4.43 0.42
CA TRP A 47 13.68 -3.23 0.80
C TRP A 47 12.49 -3.57 1.68
N LEU A 48 12.39 -2.91 2.83
CA LEU A 48 11.25 -2.99 3.73
C LEU A 48 10.55 -1.63 3.75
N ILE A 49 9.26 -1.62 3.43
CA ILE A 49 8.41 -0.44 3.57
C ILE A 49 7.30 -0.77 4.54
N ALA A 50 7.07 0.11 5.50
CA ALA A 50 5.97 -0.05 6.45
C ALA A 50 5.43 1.30 6.90
N GLY A 51 4.18 1.33 7.33
CA GLY A 51 3.54 2.53 7.84
C GLY A 51 2.06 2.61 7.48
N ASP A 52 1.49 3.80 7.61
CA ASP A 52 0.10 4.06 7.26
C ASP A 52 0.00 4.62 5.83
N PHE A 53 -0.32 3.74 4.90
CA PHE A 53 -0.55 4.09 3.50
C PHE A 53 -1.90 4.79 3.30
N ASN A 54 -2.78 4.76 4.29
CA ASN A 54 -4.15 5.26 4.22
C ASN A 54 -4.92 4.72 3.01
N VAL A 55 -4.59 3.51 2.51
CA VAL A 55 -5.24 2.83 1.37
C VAL A 55 -6.03 1.64 1.88
N MET A 56 -7.25 1.46 1.35
CA MET A 56 -7.97 0.18 1.44
C MET A 56 -7.63 -0.63 0.20
N LEU A 57 -7.01 -1.79 0.38
CA LEU A 57 -6.70 -2.75 -0.68
C LEU A 57 -7.96 -3.53 -1.07
N ASN A 58 -8.79 -3.87 -0.09
CA ASN A 58 -10.05 -4.58 -0.29
C ASN A 58 -11.20 -3.85 0.40
N ALA A 59 -12.40 -3.94 -0.18
CA ALA A 59 -13.60 -3.34 0.43
C ALA A 59 -13.91 -3.94 1.81
N ASP A 60 -13.55 -5.21 2.01
CA ASP A 60 -13.79 -5.97 3.24
C ASP A 60 -12.90 -5.56 4.42
N GLU A 61 -11.84 -4.77 4.18
CA GLU A 61 -10.99 -4.22 5.24
C GLU A 61 -11.76 -3.20 6.10
N LYS A 62 -12.82 -2.62 5.55
CA LYS A 62 -13.61 -1.60 6.21
C LYS A 62 -14.77 -2.21 6.99
N LYS A 63 -14.65 -2.32 8.31
CA LYS A 63 -15.80 -2.59 9.19
C LYS A 63 -16.60 -1.30 9.43
N GLY A 64 -17.49 -0.96 8.50
CA GLY A 64 -18.48 0.12 8.63
C GLY A 64 -18.24 1.36 7.76
N GLY A 65 -19.11 2.36 7.89
CA GLY A 65 -19.16 3.56 7.06
C GLY A 65 -20.37 3.55 6.12
N GLN A 66 -20.92 4.72 5.82
CA GLN A 66 -22.10 4.82 4.95
C GLN A 66 -21.78 4.17 3.60
N VAL A 67 -22.58 3.17 3.23
CA VAL A 67 -22.70 2.75 1.83
C VAL A 67 -23.35 3.93 1.13
N GLY A 68 -22.54 4.91 0.73
CA GLY A 68 -22.99 5.86 -0.27
C GLY A 68 -23.34 5.00 -1.47
N THR A 69 -24.61 5.01 -1.88
CA THR A 69 -25.09 4.41 -3.12
C THR A 69 -24.33 5.10 -4.26
N LEU A 70 -23.10 4.65 -4.52
CA LEU A 70 -22.41 4.94 -5.74
C LEU A 70 -23.12 4.11 -6.79
N LYS A 71 -24.06 4.76 -7.50
CA LYS A 71 -24.46 4.32 -8.85
C LYS A 71 -23.23 4.48 -9.75
N VAL A 72 -22.24 3.61 -9.60
CA VAL A 72 -21.23 3.40 -10.62
C VAL A 72 -21.77 2.33 -11.55
N PRO A 73 -21.95 2.58 -12.86
CA PRO A 73 -22.28 1.51 -13.78
C PRO A 73 -21.15 0.50 -13.73
N PHE A 74 -21.52 -0.73 -13.37
CA PHE A 74 -20.68 -1.91 -13.39
C PHE A 74 -20.14 -2.09 -14.82
N VAL A 75 -18.88 -1.72 -15.06
CA VAL A 75 -18.16 -2.12 -16.27
C VAL A 75 -17.31 -3.32 -15.89
N GLN A 76 -17.84 -4.51 -16.14
CA GLN A 76 -17.06 -5.73 -16.18
C GLN A 76 -16.53 -5.86 -17.61
N SER A 77 -15.27 -5.48 -17.84
CA SER A 77 -14.57 -6.01 -19.01
C SER A 77 -14.18 -7.44 -18.71
N VAL A 78 -14.88 -8.37 -19.36
CA VAL A 78 -14.44 -9.75 -19.52
C VAL A 78 -13.36 -9.73 -20.60
N CYS A 79 -12.13 -10.15 -20.29
CA CYS A 79 -11.16 -10.51 -21.32
C CYS A 79 -11.68 -11.77 -22.02
N GLN A 80 -11.88 -11.67 -23.34
CA GLN A 80 -11.92 -12.82 -24.24
C GLN A 80 -10.51 -13.15 -24.71
#